data_AF-A0A9J5Y3G9-F1
#
_entry.id   AF-A0A9J5Y3G9-F1
#
_cell.length_a   1.000
_cell.length_b   1.000
_cell.length_c   1.000
_cell.angle_alpha   90.00
_cell.angle_beta   90.00
_cell.angle_gamma   90.00
#
_symmetry.space_group_name_H-M   'P 1'
#
loop_
_entity.id
_entity.type
_entity.pdbx_description
1 polymer ?
#
loop_
_entity_poly.entity_id
_entity_poly.type
_entity_poly.pdbx_seq_one_letter_code
_entity_poly.pdbx_strand_id
1 'polypeptide(L)' 'MREHLVREKWIDIEKAKILREKLRWCYRIEGINHLQKCRHLVQQYLDATRGVGWGKDLHPPFMHGPKVVEAVESE' A
#
# COMPACT_ATOMS: atom_id res chain seq x y z
N MET A 1 16.43 20.08 -1.70
CA MET A 1 16.47 18.64 -1.32
C MET A 1 15.12 18.11 -0.85
N ARG A 2 14.45 18.77 0.11
CA ARG A 2 13.12 18.38 0.63
C ARG A 2 12.00 18.31 -0.42
N GLU A 3 11.97 19.23 -1.38
CA GLU A 3 10.94 19.25 -2.43
C GLU A 3 10.98 18.01 -3.33
N HIS A 4 12.16 17.53 -3.70
CA HIS A 4 12.31 16.32 -4.51
C HIS A 4 11.76 15.10 -3.77
N LEU A 5 12.09 14.95 -2.48
CA LEU A 5 11.56 13.87 -1.65
C LEU A 5 10.03 13.90 -1.55
N VAL A 6 9.44 15.10 -1.44
CA VAL A 6 7.98 15.27 -1.44
C VAL A 6 7.40 14.89 -2.80
N ARG A 7 8.00 15.32 -3.92
CA ARG A 7 7.56 14.95 -5.27
C ARG A 7 7.61 13.44 -5.50
N GLU A 8 8.66 12.74 -5.10
CA GLU A 8 8.76 11.28 -5.19
C GLU A 8 7.63 10.59 -4.41
N LYS A 9 7.33 11.06 -3.19
CA LYS A 9 6.19 10.56 -2.42
C LYS A 9 4.85 10.80 -3.12
N TRP A 10 4.66 11.95 -3.77
CA TRP A 10 3.47 12.21 -4.59
C TRP A 10 3.37 11.28 -5.79
N ILE A 11 4.51 10.99 -6.45
CA ILE A 11 4.58 10.04 -7.55
C ILE A 11 4.13 8.65 -7.08
N ASP A 12 4.59 8.19 -5.92
CA ASP A 12 4.20 6.88 -5.38
C ASP A 12 2.72 6.84 -4.96
N ILE A 13 2.18 7.94 -4.42
CA ILE A 13 0.73 8.11 -4.16
C ILE A 13 -0.06 7.97 -5.46
N GLU A 14 0.36 8.62 -6.53
CA GLU A 14 -0.34 8.53 -7.82
C GLU A 14 -0.23 7.14 -8.46
N LYS A 15 0.92 6.46 -8.35
CA LYS A 15 1.04 5.06 -8.77
C LYS A 15 0.03 4.17 -8.05
N ALA A 16 -0.12 4.33 -6.74
CA ALA A 16 -1.10 3.57 -5.96
C ALA A 16 -2.55 3.89 -6.36
N LYS A 17 -2.86 5.14 -6.73
CA LYS A 17 -4.19 5.53 -7.25
C LYS A 17 -4.49 4.88 -8.60
N ILE A 18 -3.52 4.82 -9.52
CA ILE A 18 -3.67 4.12 -10.82
C ILE A 18 -3.97 2.64 -10.60
N LEU A 19 -3.25 1.97 -9.69
CA LEU A 19 -3.50 0.57 -9.34
C LEU A 19 -4.91 0.37 -8.76
N ARG A 20 -5.38 1.29 -7.91
CA ARG A 20 -6.74 1.27 -7.37
C ARG A 20 -7.80 1.36 -8.45
N GLU A 21 -7.59 2.21 -9.46
CA GLU A 21 -8.53 2.37 -10.57
C GLU A 21 -8.59 1.11 -11.44
N LYS A 22 -7.43 0.55 -11.80
CA LYS A 22 -7.34 -0.74 -12.51
C LYS A 22 -8.03 -1.86 -11.74
N LEU A 23 -7.86 -1.88 -10.42
CA LEU A 23 -8.51 -2.86 -9.56
C LEU A 23 -10.04 -2.70 -9.59
N ARG A 24 -10.58 -1.49 -9.43
CA ARG A 24 -12.02 -1.23 -9.54
C ARG A 24 -12.57 -1.66 -10.89
N TRP A 25 -11.83 -1.40 -11.96
CA TRP A 25 -12.21 -1.83 -13.29
C TRP A 25 -12.25 -3.36 -13.41
N CYS A 26 -11.22 -4.06 -12.91
CA CYS A 26 -11.19 -5.53 -12.88
C CYS A 26 -12.39 -6.11 -12.12
N TYR A 27 -12.72 -5.57 -10.95
CA TYR A 27 -13.89 -5.98 -10.17
C TYR A 27 -15.20 -5.78 -10.93
N ARG A 28 -15.32 -4.69 -11.70
CA ARG A 28 -16.51 -4.40 -12.50
C ARG A 28 -16.67 -5.35 -13.69
N ILE A 29 -15.57 -5.71 -14.34
CA ILE A 29 -15.59 -6.56 -15.54
C ILE A 29 -15.74 -8.05 -15.19
N GLU A 30 -15.01 -8.52 -14.18
CA GLU A 30 -14.95 -9.97 -13.86
C GLU A 30 -16.15 -10.47 -13.07
N GLY A 31 -16.88 -9.58 -12.39
CA GLY A 31 -18.04 -9.96 -11.58
C GLY A 31 -17.65 -11.04 -10.55
N ILE A 32 -18.28 -12.21 -10.62
CA ILE A 32 -18.07 -13.32 -9.68
C ILE A 32 -16.61 -13.85 -9.69
N ASN A 33 -15.90 -13.75 -10.82
CA ASN A 33 -14.54 -14.29 -10.96
C ASN A 33 -13.43 -13.38 -10.40
N HIS A 34 -13.77 -12.26 -9.77
CA HIS A 34 -12.81 -11.27 -9.29
C HIS A 34 -11.77 -11.84 -8.30
N LEU A 35 -12.13 -12.86 -7.52
CA LEU A 35 -11.23 -13.48 -6.53
C LEU A 35 -10.03 -14.18 -7.16
N GLN A 36 -10.21 -14.77 -8.35
CA GLN A 36 -9.12 -15.44 -9.06
C GLN A 36 -8.39 -14.47 -9.97
N LYS A 37 -9.13 -13.72 -10.79
CA LYS A 37 -8.53 -12.88 -11.83
C LYS A 37 -7.94 -11.58 -11.30
N CYS A 38 -8.56 -10.93 -10.32
CA CYS A 38 -8.08 -9.64 -9.81
C CYS A 38 -7.06 -9.76 -8.67
N ARG A 39 -6.74 -10.98 -8.20
CA ARG A 39 -5.85 -11.22 -7.04
C ARG A 39 -4.47 -10.57 -7.18
N HIS A 40 -3.87 -10.65 -8.37
CA HIS A 40 -2.56 -10.07 -8.62
C HIS A 40 -2.57 -8.53 -8.54
N LEU A 41 -3.65 -7.89 -9.03
CA LEU A 41 -3.85 -6.44 -8.91
C LEU A 41 -4.07 -6.02 -7.45
N VAL A 42 -4.80 -6.83 -6.67
CA VAL A 42 -4.95 -6.59 -5.22
C VAL A 42 -3.58 -6.61 -4.55
N GLN A 43 -2.76 -7.62 -4.83
CA GLN A 43 -1.44 -7.75 -4.22
C GLN A 43 -0.54 -6.55 -4.58
N GLN A 44 -0.48 -6.17 -5.86
CA GLN A 44 0.27 -4.99 -6.31
C GLN A 44 -0.21 -3.69 -5.64
N TYR A 45 -1.53 -3.52 -5.50
CA TYR A 45 -2.10 -2.34 -4.83
C TYR A 45 -1.77 -2.32 -3.32
N LEU A 46 -1.85 -3.46 -2.64
CA LEU A 46 -1.48 -3.58 -1.24
C LEU A 46 0.01 -3.30 -1.03
N ASP A 47 0.87 -3.84 -1.89
CA ASP A 47 2.32 -3.60 -1.82
C ASP A 47 2.66 -2.13 -2.09
N ALA A 48 2.01 -1.50 -3.07
CA ALA A 48 2.16 -0.08 -3.36
C ALA A 48 1.64 0.82 -2.24
N THR A 49 0.70 0.37 -1.39
CA THR A 49 0.13 1.18 -0.30
C THR A 49 0.80 0.97 1.05
N ARG A 50 1.57 -0.11 1.23
CA ARG A 50 2.24 -0.43 2.51
C ARG A 50 3.23 0.63 2.99
N GLY A 51 3.75 1.48 2.10
CA GLY A 51 4.66 2.60 2.43
C GLY A 51 4.19 3.98 1.98
N VAL A 52 3.01 4.06 1.37
CA VAL A 52 2.52 5.26 0.67
C VAL A 52 1.40 5.88 1.48
N GLY A 53 1.79 6.74 2.42
CA GLY A 53 0.89 7.47 3.32
C GLY A 53 1.58 7.88 4.62
N TRP A 54 0.82 8.51 5.51
CA TRP A 54 1.17 8.63 6.93
C TRP A 54 1.02 7.25 7.61
N GLY A 55 1.77 6.25 7.13
CA GLY A 55 1.68 4.85 7.54
C GLY A 55 2.56 4.54 8.76
N LYS A 56 2.00 3.76 9.69
CA LYS A 56 2.57 2.99 10.83
C LYS A 56 3.62 3.61 11.75
N ASP A 57 4.49 4.51 11.31
CA ASP A 57 5.55 5.16 12.10
C ASP A 57 5.37 6.69 12.18
N LEU A 58 4.45 7.27 11.40
CA LEU A 58 4.00 8.66 11.52
C LEU A 58 2.60 8.81 12.15
N HIS A 59 1.99 7.72 12.61
CA HIS A 59 0.89 7.85 13.56
C HIS A 59 1.45 8.57 14.81
N PRO A 60 0.70 9.48 15.43
CA PRO A 60 1.06 9.93 16.77
C PRO A 60 1.29 8.70 17.66
N PRO A 61 2.30 8.70 18.53
CA PRO A 61 2.74 7.51 19.27
C PRO A 61 1.62 6.72 19.98
N PHE A 62 0.55 7.41 20.36
CA PHE A 62 -0.62 6.84 21.04
C PHE A 62 -1.54 5.96 20.17
N MET A 63 -1.41 5.99 18.83
CA MET A 63 -2.20 5.18 17.90
C MET A 63 -1.47 3.93 17.39
N HIS A 64 -0.21 3.72 17.78
CA HIS A 64 0.46 2.45 17.49
C HIS A 64 -0.10 1.38 18.44
N GLY A 65 -0.68 0.31 17.88
CA GLY A 65 -0.88 -0.93 18.62
C GLY A 65 0.46 -1.48 19.13
N PRO A 66 0.46 -2.41 20.10
CA PRO A 66 1.70 -2.99 20.63
C PRO A 66 2.55 -3.51 19.46
N LYS A 67 3.77 -2.99 19.33
CA LYS A 67 4.74 -3.49 18.35
C LYS A 67 5.04 -4.94 18.69
N VAL A 68 4.60 -5.87 17.86
CA VAL A 68 5.10 -7.25 17.88
C VAL A 68 6.57 -7.14 17.47
N VAL A 69 7.46 -7.23 18.45
CA VAL A 69 8.89 -7.34 18.25
C VAL A 69 9.15 -8.75 17.72
N GLU A 70 9.31 -8.88 16.40
CA GLU A 70 9.94 -10.07 15.83
C GLU A 70 11.40 -10.06 16.29
N ALA A 71 11.71 -10.90 17.27
CA ALA A 71 13.06 -11.25 17.62
C ALA A 71 13.70 -11.96 16.43
N VAL A 72 14.49 -11.22 15.65
CA VAL A 72 15.56 -11.81 14.85
C VAL A 72 16.79 -11.76 15.75
N GLU A 73 16.95 -12.81 16.55
CA GLU A 73 18.23 -13.14 17.16
C GLU A 73 19.23 -13.39 16.03
N SER A 74 20.26 -12.57 16.00
CA SER A 74 21.48 -12.78 15.25
C SER A 74 22.30 -13.88 15.92
N GLU A 75 22.53 -14.97 15.18
CA GLU A 75 23.71 -15.83 15.33
C GLU A 75 24.31 -16.07 13.93
#